data_AF-A0A3B9NBZ2-F1
#
_entry.id   AF-A0A3B9NBZ2-F1
#
_cell.length_a   1.000
_cell.length_b   1.000
_cell.length_c   1.000
_cell.angle_alpha   90.00
_cell.angle_beta   90.00
_cell.angle_gamma   90.00
#
_symmetry.space_group_name_H-M   'P 1'
#
loop_
_entity.id
_entity.type
_entity.pdbx_description
1 polymer ?
#
loop_
_entity_poly.entity_id
_entity_poly.type
_entity_poly.pdbx_seq_one_letter_code
_entity_poly.pdbx_strand_id
1 'polypeptide(L)' 'QGGKDYRVPIGQGLAAFQLAQLKKIKSRLVYLPDENHWVLSGQNAQVWQREFFTWLKETL' A
#
# COMPACT_ATOMS: atom_id res chain seq x y z
N GLN A 1 0.02 -1.91 2.16
CA GLN A 1 0.18 -3.24 2.78
C GLN A 1 0.76 -3.06 4.18
N GLY A 2 0.10 -3.63 5.20
CA GLY A 2 0.63 -3.71 6.56
C GLY A 2 1.57 -4.91 6.72
N GLY A 3 2.71 -4.73 7.38
CA GLY A 3 3.69 -5.80 7.61
C GLY A 3 3.26 -6.84 8.63
N LYS A 4 2.33 -6.47 9.53
CA LYS A 4 1.73 -7.34 10.56
C LYS A 4 0.27 -7.69 10.23
N ASP A 5 -0.12 -7.62 8.96
CA ASP A 5 -1.44 -8.06 8.51
C ASP A 5 -1.48 -9.60 8.39
N TYR A 6 -2.07 -10.24 9.40
CA TYR A 6 -2.29 -11.69 9.42
C TYR A 6 -3.62 -12.12 8.78
N ARG A 7 -4.50 -11.16 8.42
CA ARG A 7 -5.75 -11.43 7.68
C ARG A 7 -5.49 -11.50 6.18
N VAL A 8 -4.66 -10.60 5.68
CA VAL A 8 -4.19 -10.54 4.29
C VAL A 8 -2.66 -10.50 4.29
N PRO A 9 -2.01 -11.69 4.24
CA PRO A 9 -0.55 -11.77 4.32
C PRO A 9 0.15 -10.96 3.23
N ILE A 10 1.32 -10.41 3.57
CA ILE A 10 2.12 -9.52 2.70
C ILE A 10 2.33 -10.05 1.28
N GLY A 11 2.45 -11.37 1.11
CA GLY A 11 2.65 -12.01 -0.18
C GLY A 11 1.54 -11.71 -1.19
N GLN A 12 0.29 -11.52 -0.75
CA GLN A 12 -0.82 -11.20 -1.66
C GLN A 12 -0.67 -9.81 -2.28
N GLY A 13 -0.35 -8.79 -1.47
CA GLY A 13 -0.11 -7.43 -1.95
C GLY A 13 1.12 -7.33 -2.87
N LEU A 14 2.20 -8.05 -2.52
CA LEU A 14 3.41 -8.08 -3.34
C LEU A 14 3.20 -8.79 -4.67
N ALA A 15 2.47 -9.91 -4.70
CA ALA A 15 2.16 -10.63 -5.94
C ALA A 15 1.32 -9.77 -6.90
N ALA A 16 0.32 -9.04 -6.38
CA ALA A 16 -0.48 -8.11 -7.18
C ALA A 16 0.37 -6.97 -7.76
N PHE A 17 1.24 -6.37 -6.95
CA PHE A 17 2.15 -5.32 -7.40
C PHE A 17 3.14 -5.85 -8.46
N GLN A 18 3.74 -7.02 -8.24
CA GLN A 18 4.64 -7.65 -9.21
C GLN A 18 3.94 -7.89 -10.55
N LEU A 19 2.70 -8.40 -10.54
CA LEU A 19 1.92 -8.59 -11.75
C LEU A 19 1.65 -7.26 -12.48
N ALA A 20 1.34 -6.19 -11.74
CA ALA A 20 1.15 -4.86 -12.33
C ALA A 20 2.43 -4.34 -12.99
N GLN A 21 3.59 -4.54 -12.36
CA GLN A 21 4.90 -4.21 -12.93
C GLN A 21 5.18 -5.00 -14.23
N LEU A 22 4.95 -6.32 -14.22
CA LEU A 22 5.12 -7.18 -15.40
C LEU A 22 4.21 -6.76 -16.56
N LYS A 23 2.97 -6.33 -16.26
CA LYS A 23 2.01 -5.83 -17.24
C LYS A 23 2.24 -4.36 -17.64
N LYS A 24 3.30 -3.71 -17.13
CA LYS A 24 3.60 -2.29 -17.37
C LYS A 24 2.44 -1.35 -17.00
N ILE A 25 1.65 -1.73 -16.00
CA ILE A 25 0.57 -0.91 -15.47
C ILE A 25 1.18 0.06 -14.45
N LYS A 26 0.92 1.37 -14.61
CA LYS A 26 1.34 2.39 -13.64
C LYS A 26 0.84 1.97 -12.25
N SER A 27 1.77 1.72 -11.33
CA SER A 27 1.46 1.19 -10.01
C SER A 27 2.47 1.70 -8.99
N ARG A 28 2.03 1.81 -7.72
CA ARG A 28 2.83 2.25 -6.58
C ARG A 28 2.55 1.33 -5.38
N LEU A 29 3.58 0.93 -4.65
CA LEU A 29 3.45 0.14 -3.43
C LEU A 29 3.70 1.02 -2.20
N VAL A 30 2.71 1.14 -1.33
CA VAL A 30 2.87 1.73 0.01
C VAL A 30 2.94 0.61 1.03
N TYR A 31 4.08 0.50 1.73
CA TYR A 31 4.34 -0.54 2.72
C TYR A 31 4.55 0.09 4.10
N LEU A 32 3.79 -0.38 5.09
CA LEU A 32 3.82 0.11 6.47
C LEU A 32 4.16 -1.09 7.37
N PRO A 33 5.44 -1.31 7.71
CA PRO A 33 5.90 -2.57 8.32
C PRO A 33 5.28 -2.85 9.69
N ASP A 34 4.96 -1.79 10.45
CA ASP A 34 4.42 -1.92 11.80
C ASP A 34 2.89 -1.96 11.88
N GLU A 35 2.20 -1.74 10.75
CA GLU A 35 0.74 -1.77 10.70
C GLU A 35 0.19 -3.18 10.51
N ASN A 36 -1.02 -3.41 11.04
CA ASN A 36 -1.75 -4.64 10.81
C ASN A 36 -2.72 -4.48 9.62
N HIS A 37 -3.88 -5.13 9.68
CA HIS A 37 -4.92 -4.97 8.67
C HIS A 37 -5.48 -3.55 8.56
N TRP A 38 -5.32 -2.74 9.61
CA TRP A 38 -5.72 -1.34 9.69
C TRP A 38 -4.49 -0.45 9.85
N VAL A 39 -4.63 0.83 9.52
CA VAL A 39 -3.61 1.85 9.80
C VAL A 39 -3.96 2.51 11.14
N LEU A 40 -3.21 2.17 12.18
CA LEU A 40 -3.49 2.56 13.57
C LEU A 40 -2.56 3.67 14.08
N SER A 41 -1.29 3.71 13.64
CA SER A 41 -0.39 4.79 14.05
C SER A 41 -0.80 6.10 13.41
N GLY A 42 -0.87 7.17 14.22
CA GLY A 42 -1.18 8.50 13.72
C GLY A 42 -0.19 8.98 12.65
N GLN A 43 1.10 8.68 12.82
CA GLN A 43 2.13 9.05 11.84
C GLN A 43 1.96 8.28 10.53
N ASN A 44 1.70 6.97 10.60
CA ASN A 44 1.46 6.15 9.41
C ASN A 44 0.15 6.54 8.72
N ALA A 45 -0.87 6.96 9.47
CA ALA A 45 -2.11 7.48 8.90
C ALA A 45 -1.87 8.76 8.07
N GLN A 46 -1.03 9.68 8.55
CA GLN A 46 -0.65 10.86 7.76
C GLN A 46 0.08 10.49 6.47
N VAL A 47 1.03 9.54 6.54
CA VAL A 47 1.73 9.03 5.35
C VAL A 47 0.74 8.38 4.38
N TRP A 48 -0.14 7.51 4.87
CA TRP A 48 -1.17 6.84 4.07
C TRP A 48 -2.07 7.83 3.32
N GLN A 49 -2.63 8.82 4.04
CA GLN A 49 -3.51 9.82 3.44
C GLN A 49 -2.77 10.66 2.39
N ARG A 50 -1.53 11.08 2.68
CA ARG A 50 -0.71 11.84 1.72
C ARG A 50 -0.46 11.06 0.44
N GLU A 51 -0.04 9.80 0.53
CA GLU A 51 0.21 8.96 -0.65
C GLU A 51 -1.08 8.71 -1.44
N PHE A 52 -2.19 8.45 -0.75
CA PHE A 52 -3.49 8.23 -1.38
C PHE A 52 -3.95 9.43 -2.20
N PHE A 53 -4.03 10.63 -1.59
CA PHE A 53 -4.46 11.84 -2.30
C PHE A 53 -3.47 12.29 -3.37
N THR A 54 -2.16 12.09 -3.16
CA THR A 54 -1.15 12.36 -4.20
C THR A 54 -1.38 11.48 -5.42
N TRP A 55 -1.66 10.19 -5.21
CA TRP A 55 -1.96 9.27 -6.31
C TRP A 55 -3.22 9.68 -7.08
N LEU A 56 -4.29 10.04 -6.37
CA LEU A 56 -5.52 10.52 -7.02
C LEU A 56 -5.24 11.76 -7.86
N LYS A 57 -4.52 12.76 -7.32
CA LYS A 57 -4.12 13.96 -8.06
C LYS A 57 -3.31 13.66 -9.34
N GLU A 58 -2.50 12.61 -9.32
CA GLU A 58 -1.69 12.20 -10.48
C GLU A 58 -2.45 11.35 -11.51
N THR A 59 -3.63 10.82 -11.18
CA THR A 59 -4.29 9.76 -11.98
C THR A 59 -5.78 9.97 -12.26
N LEU A 60 -6.42 10.95 -11.61
CA LEU A 60 -7.77 11.45 -11.89
C LEU A 60 -7.68 12.90 -12.36
#